data_AF-A0A1M4S623-F1
#
_entry.id   AF-A0A1M4S623-F1
#
_cell.length_a   1.000
_cell.length_b   1.000
_cell.length_c   1.000
_cell.angle_alpha   90.00
_cell.angle_beta   90.00
_cell.angle_gamma   90.00
#
_symmetry.space_group_name_H-M   'P 1'
#
loop_
_entity.id
_entity.type
_entity.pdbx_description
1 polymer ?
#
loop_
_entity_poly.entity_id
_entity_poly.type
_entity_poly.pdbx_seq_one_letter_code
_entity_poly.pdbx_strand_id
1 'polypeptide(L)'
;MEELLYGRELLDSELPQNVQEAIKEKPFKVEITDSFTKQAGKYYCKRCQTIFTPVSKEHCICGEACGYCRNCLKLGKVRRCSHFYHLKEPNDFPIPKKEVLHWKGTLSEQQEKASKDIVETIKKNQTRLLWAVTGAGKTEMLYEGIAYGLKNKKRIGIASPRIDVCLELAPRIKEAFSHTKIAVLYGGMEEKYGYTQLVIATTHQLYRFKEAFDVLIIDEVDAFPFHSNQSLFFAANKAKKKISSLIYLSATPTLVMQKQVKNKKLLSTILPARYHGHPLPVPKLKACWNWHEKLLKSPLRTPCGKKIQQLIKEERRFLIFIPNIEWMLKLEKKMRLVFPKCSFASVSAEDPERKAKVSAMRNKEFQFLMSSTILERGITFPNIDVLVIGAEDGIFTESALVQIAGRCGRAADYPTGEVIFYHDGKSIAMKRAVKQIKQMNKLARTRGLIQ
;
A
#
# COMPACT_ATOMS: atom_id res chain seq x y z
N MET A 1 -18.61 -11.71 -22.51
CA MET A 1 -17.50 -12.58 -22.98
C MET A 1 -16.28 -11.74 -23.34
N GLU A 2 -16.41 -10.79 -24.27
CA GLU A 2 -15.35 -9.83 -24.66
C GLU A 2 -14.91 -8.93 -23.48
N GLU A 3 -15.83 -8.61 -22.57
CA GLU A 3 -15.60 -7.84 -21.34
C GLU A 3 -14.44 -8.34 -20.45
N LEU A 4 -14.13 -9.64 -20.49
CA LEU A 4 -13.01 -10.21 -19.71
C LEU A 4 -11.65 -9.69 -20.19
N LEU A 5 -11.55 -9.35 -21.48
CA LEU A 5 -10.33 -8.96 -22.18
C LEU A 5 -10.18 -7.43 -22.31
N TYR A 6 -11.24 -6.64 -22.10
CA TYR A 6 -11.17 -5.18 -22.19
C TYR A 6 -10.14 -4.58 -21.23
N GLY A 7 -9.09 -4.00 -21.80
CA GLY A 7 -7.96 -3.45 -21.07
C GLY A 7 -7.11 -4.50 -20.35
N ARG A 8 -7.31 -5.80 -20.62
CA ARG A 8 -6.60 -6.89 -19.94
C ARG A 8 -5.74 -7.69 -20.90
N GLU A 9 -4.62 -8.21 -20.40
CA GLU A 9 -3.69 -9.04 -21.16
C GLU A 9 -3.48 -10.37 -20.42
N LEU A 10 -4.14 -11.42 -20.89
CA LEU A 10 -4.27 -12.70 -20.20
C LEU A 10 -3.61 -13.85 -20.97
N LEU A 11 -3.14 -14.86 -20.25
CA LEU A 11 -2.73 -16.14 -20.85
C LEU A 11 -3.97 -16.96 -21.23
N ASP A 12 -3.82 -17.88 -22.18
CA ASP A 12 -4.86 -18.88 -22.50
C ASP A 12 -5.34 -19.63 -21.25
N SER A 13 -4.41 -20.05 -20.38
CA SER A 13 -4.70 -20.73 -19.11
C SER A 13 -5.47 -19.88 -18.08
N GLU A 14 -5.57 -18.57 -18.28
CA GLU A 14 -6.32 -17.66 -17.42
C GLU A 14 -7.73 -17.37 -17.97
N LEU A 15 -8.03 -17.85 -19.18
CA LEU A 15 -9.32 -17.69 -19.83
C LEU A 15 -10.25 -18.87 -19.50
N PRO A 16 -11.53 -18.60 -19.19
CA PRO A 16 -12.56 -19.64 -19.15
C PRO A 16 -12.69 -20.38 -20.49
N GLN A 17 -13.03 -21.67 -20.47
CA GLN A 17 -13.14 -22.52 -21.67
C GLN A 17 -14.04 -21.92 -22.75
N ASN A 18 -15.20 -21.39 -22.37
CA ASN A 18 -16.13 -20.75 -23.30
C ASN A 18 -15.55 -19.51 -24.01
N VAL A 19 -14.59 -18.81 -23.38
CA VAL A 19 -13.87 -17.69 -24.02
C VAL A 19 -12.81 -18.22 -24.97
N GLN A 20 -12.10 -19.29 -24.60
CA GLN A 20 -11.09 -19.92 -25.46
C GLN A 20 -11.73 -20.43 -26.77
N GLU A 21 -12.89 -21.07 -26.68
CA GLU A 21 -13.65 -21.55 -27.85
C GLU A 21 -14.09 -20.39 -28.75
N ALA A 22 -14.65 -19.33 -28.18
CA ALA A 22 -15.06 -18.16 -28.96
C ALA A 22 -13.90 -17.43 -29.66
N ILE A 23 -12.70 -17.44 -29.05
CA ILE A 23 -11.49 -16.89 -29.69
C ILE A 23 -11.09 -17.74 -30.91
N LYS A 24 -11.25 -19.06 -30.84
CA LYS A 24 -10.99 -19.95 -32.00
C LYS A 24 -11.98 -19.70 -33.14
N GLU A 25 -13.24 -19.40 -32.81
CA GLU A 25 -14.27 -19.07 -33.82
C GLU A 25 -14.10 -17.68 -34.44
N LYS A 26 -13.61 -16.69 -33.68
CA LYS A 26 -13.50 -15.28 -34.11
C LYS A 26 -12.13 -14.66 -33.78
N PRO A 27 -11.02 -15.18 -34.35
CA PRO A 27 -9.66 -14.77 -33.95
C PRO A 27 -9.34 -13.30 -34.25
N PHE A 28 -9.90 -12.73 -35.32
CA PHE A 28 -9.58 -11.37 -35.78
C PHE A 28 -10.01 -10.24 -34.84
N LYS A 29 -10.90 -10.53 -33.87
CA LYS A 29 -11.32 -9.52 -32.90
C LYS A 29 -10.29 -9.32 -31.79
N VAL A 30 -9.47 -10.33 -31.48
CA VAL A 30 -8.59 -10.35 -30.31
C VAL A 30 -7.14 -10.10 -30.72
N GLU A 31 -6.46 -9.18 -30.03
CA GLU A 31 -5.03 -8.97 -30.22
C GLU A 31 -4.28 -10.12 -29.54
N ILE A 32 -3.63 -10.96 -30.35
CA ILE A 32 -2.78 -12.05 -29.88
C ILE A 32 -1.32 -11.62 -30.03
N THR A 33 -0.56 -11.67 -28.94
CA THR A 33 0.86 -11.27 -28.95
C THR A 33 1.74 -12.30 -28.25
N ASP A 34 2.97 -12.44 -28.72
CA ASP A 34 3.98 -13.26 -28.04
C ASP A 34 4.21 -12.76 -26.62
N SER A 35 4.43 -13.67 -25.68
CA SER A 35 4.64 -13.33 -24.28
C SER A 35 6.03 -12.77 -23.95
N PHE A 36 7.00 -12.87 -24.87
CA PHE A 36 8.36 -12.34 -24.72
C PHE A 36 8.78 -11.49 -25.93
N THR A 37 9.72 -10.58 -25.70
CA THR A 37 10.40 -9.81 -26.75
C THR A 37 11.91 -10.03 -26.65
N LYS A 38 12.60 -10.25 -27.76
CA LYS A 38 14.06 -10.39 -27.80
C LYS A 38 14.70 -9.03 -28.05
N GLN A 39 15.59 -8.58 -27.17
CA GLN A 39 16.36 -7.34 -27.30
C GLN A 39 17.80 -7.58 -26.85
N ALA A 40 18.78 -7.21 -27.68
CA ALA A 40 20.22 -7.38 -27.41
C ALA A 40 20.58 -8.79 -26.89
N GLY A 41 20.05 -9.83 -27.54
CA GLY A 41 20.31 -11.24 -27.19
C GLY A 41 19.57 -11.77 -25.95
N LYS A 42 18.84 -10.92 -25.21
CA LYS A 42 18.07 -11.30 -24.00
C LYS A 42 16.58 -11.33 -24.28
N TYR A 43 15.83 -12.21 -23.60
CA TYR A 43 14.38 -12.25 -23.67
C TYR A 43 13.76 -11.50 -22.50
N TYR A 44 12.83 -10.59 -22.79
CA TYR A 44 12.10 -9.80 -21.82
C TYR A 44 10.64 -10.22 -21.81
N CYS A 45 10.11 -10.58 -20.64
CA CYS A 45 8.69 -10.90 -20.50
C CYS A 45 7.83 -9.66 -20.76
N LYS A 46 6.86 -9.72 -21.70
CA LYS A 46 5.97 -8.56 -22.00
C LYS A 46 5.00 -8.24 -20.86
N ARG A 47 4.79 -9.16 -19.91
CA ARG A 47 3.97 -8.93 -18.73
C ARG A 47 4.68 -8.08 -17.68
N CYS A 48 5.94 -8.40 -17.38
CA CYS A 48 6.63 -7.91 -16.19
C CYS A 48 8.06 -7.37 -16.44
N GLN A 49 8.53 -7.42 -17.68
CA GLN A 49 9.87 -6.98 -18.11
C GLN A 49 11.06 -7.74 -17.48
N THR A 50 10.81 -8.81 -16.70
CA THR A 50 11.89 -9.66 -16.17
C THR A 50 12.64 -10.36 -17.30
N ILE A 51 13.97 -10.34 -17.21
CA ILE A 51 14.87 -11.01 -18.14
C ILE A 51 14.80 -12.53 -17.92
N PHE A 52 14.85 -13.24 -19.03
CA PHE A 52 14.79 -14.69 -19.08
C PHE A 52 15.82 -15.22 -20.08
N THR A 53 16.45 -16.35 -19.73
CA THR A 53 17.33 -17.11 -20.62
C THR A 53 16.68 -18.47 -20.89
N PRO A 54 16.43 -18.84 -22.17
CA PRO A 54 15.91 -20.15 -22.53
C PRO A 54 16.78 -21.31 -22.05
N VAL A 55 16.13 -22.40 -21.63
CA VAL A 55 16.74 -23.71 -21.41
C VAL A 55 16.70 -24.53 -22.72
N SER A 56 17.41 -25.66 -22.74
CA SER A 56 17.52 -26.54 -23.93
C SER A 56 16.14 -27.03 -24.40
N LYS A 57 16.10 -27.50 -25.67
CA LYS A 57 14.86 -27.91 -26.35
C LYS A 57 14.13 -29.06 -25.63
N GLU A 58 14.83 -29.91 -24.87
CA GLU A 58 14.22 -31.06 -24.18
C GLU A 58 13.26 -30.69 -23.03
N HIS A 59 13.30 -29.44 -22.56
CA HIS A 59 12.58 -29.04 -21.34
C HIS A 59 11.19 -28.43 -21.59
N CYS A 60 10.70 -28.41 -22.84
CA CYS A 60 9.38 -27.89 -23.17
C CYS A 60 8.70 -28.63 -24.33
N ILE A 61 7.39 -28.80 -24.22
CA ILE A 61 6.51 -29.49 -25.20
C ILE A 61 6.48 -28.78 -26.57
N CYS A 62 6.94 -27.53 -26.66
CA CYS A 62 6.99 -26.80 -27.92
C CYS A 62 8.16 -27.20 -28.84
N GLY A 63 9.03 -28.12 -28.43
CA GLY A 63 10.14 -28.64 -29.26
C GLY A 63 11.28 -27.65 -29.52
N GLU A 64 11.30 -26.51 -28.82
CA GLU A 64 12.23 -25.41 -29.05
C GLU A 64 12.86 -24.93 -27.74
N ALA A 65 13.97 -24.17 -27.84
CA ALA A 65 14.66 -23.63 -26.67
C ALA A 65 13.73 -22.67 -25.93
N CYS A 66 13.21 -23.09 -24.78
CA CYS A 66 12.06 -22.45 -24.14
C CYS A 66 12.29 -22.25 -22.64
N GLY A 67 11.26 -21.81 -21.94
CA GLY A 67 11.21 -21.67 -20.49
C GLY A 67 10.23 -20.57 -20.13
N TYR A 68 10.25 -20.11 -18.88
CA TYR A 68 9.17 -19.31 -18.34
C TYR A 68 9.65 -18.22 -17.38
N CYS A 69 8.83 -17.18 -17.24
CA CYS A 69 9.10 -16.10 -16.31
C CYS A 69 8.82 -16.54 -14.86
N ARG A 70 9.87 -16.62 -14.04
CA ARG A 70 9.75 -16.95 -12.60
C ARG A 70 9.01 -15.87 -11.81
N ASN A 71 9.13 -14.60 -12.20
CA ASN A 71 8.46 -13.48 -11.54
C ASN A 71 6.92 -13.52 -11.72
N CYS A 72 6.44 -14.07 -12.83
CA CYS A 72 5.00 -14.17 -13.11
C CYS A 72 4.35 -15.45 -12.58
N LEU A 73 5.11 -16.39 -11.99
CA LEU A 73 4.65 -17.76 -11.70
C LEU A 73 3.34 -17.80 -10.89
N LYS A 74 3.20 -16.94 -9.88
CA LYS A 74 2.00 -16.84 -9.03
C LYS A 74 0.75 -16.31 -9.76
N LEU A 75 0.91 -15.72 -10.95
CA LEU A 75 -0.16 -15.18 -11.80
C LEU A 75 -0.40 -16.04 -13.04
N GLY A 76 0.30 -17.17 -13.18
CA GLY A 76 0.27 -18.02 -14.36
C GLY A 76 1.66 -18.21 -14.97
N LYS A 77 1.93 -19.42 -15.46
CA LYS A 77 3.23 -19.79 -16.04
C LYS A 77 3.38 -19.19 -17.45
N VAL A 78 3.88 -17.96 -17.52
CA VAL A 78 4.20 -17.29 -18.80
C VAL A 78 5.41 -17.97 -19.44
N ARG A 79 5.19 -18.85 -20.43
CA ARG A 79 6.25 -19.55 -21.18
C ARG A 79 6.61 -18.77 -22.44
N ARG A 80 7.83 -18.92 -22.97
CA ARG A 80 8.22 -18.34 -24.26
C ARG A 80 7.23 -18.67 -25.39
N CYS A 81 6.72 -19.89 -25.41
CA CYS A 81 5.73 -20.36 -26.39
C CYS A 81 4.27 -20.01 -26.05
N SER A 82 4.02 -19.26 -24.98
CA SER A 82 2.68 -18.79 -24.63
C SER A 82 2.37 -17.48 -25.34
N HIS A 83 1.10 -17.26 -25.63
CA HIS A 83 0.57 -16.01 -26.17
C HIS A 83 -0.25 -15.28 -25.11
N PHE A 84 -0.34 -13.97 -25.28
CA PHE A 84 -1.25 -13.11 -24.56
C PHE A 84 -2.41 -12.70 -25.45
N TYR A 85 -3.60 -12.66 -24.85
CA TYR A 85 -4.86 -12.28 -25.48
C TYR A 85 -5.32 -10.96 -24.86
N HIS A 86 -5.68 -10.00 -25.72
CA HIS A 86 -6.05 -8.65 -25.30
C HIS A 86 -7.14 -8.05 -26.20
N LEU A 87 -8.04 -7.27 -25.59
CA LEU A 87 -8.91 -6.34 -26.29
C LEU A 87 -8.68 -4.92 -25.78
N LYS A 88 -8.66 -3.97 -26.70
CA LYS A 88 -8.56 -2.54 -26.36
C LYS A 88 -9.71 -2.17 -25.41
N GLU A 89 -9.40 -1.33 -24.44
CA GLU A 89 -10.38 -0.78 -23.51
C GLU A 89 -11.34 0.18 -24.24
N PRO A 90 -12.65 -0.14 -24.36
CA PRO A 90 -13.60 0.70 -25.10
C PRO A 90 -14.17 1.87 -24.28
N ASN A 91 -14.02 1.88 -22.95
CA ASN A 91 -14.74 2.78 -22.05
C ASN A 91 -16.26 2.71 -22.22
N ASP A 92 -16.78 1.51 -22.48
CA ASP A 92 -18.21 1.29 -22.65
C ASP A 92 -18.92 1.19 -21.29
N PHE A 93 -18.98 2.35 -20.63
CA PHE A 93 -19.67 2.51 -19.35
C PHE A 93 -20.91 3.37 -19.53
N PRO A 94 -22.04 3.01 -18.86
CA PRO A 94 -23.23 3.85 -18.88
C PRO A 94 -22.93 5.18 -18.18
N ILE A 95 -23.50 6.27 -18.71
CA ILE A 95 -23.43 7.56 -18.03
C ILE A 95 -24.34 7.46 -16.79
N PRO A 96 -23.82 7.78 -15.59
CA PRO A 96 -24.64 7.77 -14.39
C PRO A 96 -25.80 8.77 -14.51
N LYS A 97 -27.04 8.28 -14.40
CA LYS A 97 -28.26 9.11 -14.42
C LYS A 97 -28.52 9.83 -13.08
N LYS A 98 -27.93 9.32 -12.00
CA LYS A 98 -28.02 9.86 -10.64
C LYS A 98 -26.67 10.38 -10.20
N GLU A 99 -26.66 11.14 -9.12
CA GLU A 99 -25.43 11.50 -8.43
C GLU A 99 -24.63 10.23 -8.07
N VAL A 100 -23.33 10.24 -8.37
CA VAL A 100 -22.44 9.10 -8.16
C VAL A 100 -21.83 9.06 -6.77
N LEU A 101 -21.67 10.23 -6.15
CA LEU A 101 -21.03 10.40 -4.86
C LEU A 101 -22.10 10.58 -3.78
N HIS A 102 -22.13 9.68 -2.82
CA HIS A 102 -23.11 9.67 -1.71
C HIS A 102 -22.48 9.93 -0.35
N TRP A 103 -21.19 10.25 -0.32
CA TRP A 103 -20.47 10.56 0.91
C TRP A 103 -20.95 11.91 1.47
N LYS A 104 -21.42 11.91 2.73
CA LYS A 104 -22.00 13.10 3.41
C LYS A 104 -21.01 13.82 4.34
N GLY A 105 -19.75 13.41 4.37
CA GLY A 105 -18.76 14.05 5.23
C GLY A 105 -18.30 15.40 4.68
N THR A 106 -17.51 16.12 5.48
CA THR A 106 -16.94 17.41 5.09
C THR A 106 -15.42 17.29 5.02
N LEU A 107 -14.81 17.78 3.95
CA LEU A 107 -13.37 17.85 3.82
C LEU A 107 -12.83 19.04 4.62
N SER A 108 -11.68 18.88 5.27
CA SER A 108 -10.92 20.03 5.78
C SER A 108 -10.41 20.90 4.61
N GLU A 109 -10.07 22.16 4.88
CA GLU A 109 -9.60 23.11 3.85
C GLU A 109 -8.44 22.55 2.99
N GLN A 110 -7.44 21.92 3.62
CA GLN A 110 -6.33 21.30 2.90
C GLN A 110 -6.77 20.07 2.07
N GLN A 111 -7.76 19.31 2.53
CA GLN A 111 -8.28 18.16 1.80
C GLN A 111 -9.14 18.61 0.62
N GLU A 112 -9.94 19.67 0.78
CA GLU A 112 -10.73 20.26 -0.30
C GLU A 112 -9.82 20.79 -1.41
N LYS A 113 -8.75 21.50 -1.04
CA LYS A 113 -7.71 21.93 -1.99
C LYS A 113 -7.09 20.74 -2.73
N ALA A 114 -6.73 19.68 -2.00
CA ALA A 114 -6.20 18.47 -2.62
C ALA A 114 -7.20 17.78 -3.55
N SER A 115 -8.48 17.78 -3.19
CA SER A 115 -9.56 17.23 -4.01
C SER A 115 -9.72 18.01 -5.31
N LYS A 116 -9.70 19.35 -5.26
CA LYS A 116 -9.69 20.22 -6.45
C LYS A 116 -8.47 19.96 -7.34
N ASP A 117 -7.28 19.87 -6.75
CA ASP A 117 -6.03 19.56 -7.45
C ASP A 117 -6.08 18.19 -8.16
N ILE A 118 -6.70 17.19 -7.53
CA ILE A 118 -6.92 15.86 -8.12
C ILE A 118 -7.82 15.95 -9.35
N VAL A 119 -8.97 16.63 -9.23
CA VAL A 119 -9.90 16.81 -10.35
C VAL A 119 -9.21 17.51 -11.53
N GLU A 120 -8.43 18.56 -11.25
CA GLU A 120 -7.66 19.27 -12.29
C GLU A 120 -6.62 18.37 -12.96
N THR A 121 -5.91 17.55 -12.17
CA THR A 121 -4.95 16.57 -12.68
C THR A 121 -5.64 15.57 -13.62
N ILE A 122 -6.85 15.12 -13.26
CA ILE A 122 -7.64 14.19 -14.06
C ILE A 122 -8.14 14.83 -15.36
N LYS A 123 -8.52 16.11 -15.32
CA LYS A 123 -8.90 16.91 -16.50
C LYS A 123 -7.74 17.04 -17.49
N LYS A 124 -6.54 17.32 -16.97
CA LYS A 124 -5.33 17.59 -17.77
C LYS A 124 -4.52 16.34 -18.14
N ASN A 125 -4.94 15.14 -17.69
CA ASN A 125 -4.20 13.88 -17.89
C ASN A 125 -2.75 13.96 -17.40
N GLN A 126 -2.56 14.46 -16.18
CA GLN A 126 -1.24 14.73 -15.60
C GLN A 126 -0.84 13.70 -14.55
N THR A 127 0.45 13.74 -14.18
CA THR A 127 0.97 12.97 -13.04
C THR A 127 1.12 13.87 -11.81
N ARG A 128 0.58 13.46 -10.66
CA ARG A 128 0.66 14.20 -9.39
C ARG A 128 1.04 13.30 -8.22
N LEU A 129 1.86 13.82 -7.31
CA LEU A 129 2.10 13.25 -5.98
C LEU A 129 1.25 13.96 -4.91
N LEU A 130 0.37 13.23 -4.27
CA LEU A 130 -0.28 13.62 -3.04
C LEU A 130 0.60 13.19 -1.86
N TRP A 131 1.35 14.15 -1.32
CA TRP A 131 2.18 13.95 -0.14
C TRP A 131 1.38 14.28 1.11
N ALA A 132 0.73 13.26 1.66
CA ALA A 132 -0.20 13.42 2.77
C ALA A 132 0.30 12.68 4.01
N VAL A 133 0.41 13.37 5.14
CA VAL A 133 0.84 12.75 6.40
C VAL A 133 -0.14 11.66 6.85
N THR A 134 0.32 10.78 7.73
CA THR A 134 -0.52 9.74 8.31
C THR A 134 -1.69 10.36 9.07
N GLY A 135 -2.91 9.93 8.76
CA GLY A 135 -4.12 10.53 9.33
C GLY A 135 -4.57 11.83 8.65
N ALA A 136 -4.11 12.15 7.44
CA ALA A 136 -4.63 13.28 6.66
C ALA A 136 -5.95 13.01 5.91
N GLY A 137 -6.53 11.80 6.03
CA GLY A 137 -7.75 11.42 5.30
C GLY A 137 -7.55 11.32 3.79
N LYS A 138 -6.56 10.51 3.37
CA LYS A 138 -6.15 10.29 1.96
C LYS A 138 -7.26 9.79 1.04
N THR A 139 -8.21 9.04 1.58
CA THR A 139 -9.25 8.38 0.78
C THR A 139 -10.32 9.36 0.37
N GLU A 140 -10.82 10.16 1.30
CA GLU A 140 -11.92 11.11 1.12
C GLU A 140 -11.59 12.16 0.05
N MET A 141 -10.35 12.65 0.01
CA MET A 141 -9.92 13.63 -1.00
C MET A 141 -9.99 13.09 -2.44
N LEU A 142 -9.98 11.75 -2.63
CA LEU A 142 -10.07 11.13 -3.97
C LEU A 142 -11.50 11.13 -4.52
N TYR A 143 -12.51 11.28 -3.67
CA TYR A 143 -13.91 11.04 -4.05
C TYR A 143 -14.38 11.94 -5.20
N GLU A 144 -14.10 13.24 -5.15
CA GLU A 144 -14.45 14.14 -6.27
C GLU A 144 -13.72 13.79 -7.56
N GLY A 145 -12.45 13.38 -7.46
CA GLY A 145 -11.69 12.91 -8.61
C GLY A 145 -12.28 11.66 -9.24
N ILE A 146 -12.69 10.71 -8.40
CA ILE A 146 -13.35 9.48 -8.83
C ILE A 146 -14.71 9.82 -9.45
N ALA A 147 -15.53 10.62 -8.79
CA ALA A 147 -16.83 11.07 -9.28
C ALA A 147 -16.73 11.75 -10.65
N TYR A 148 -15.74 12.64 -10.82
CA TYR A 148 -15.44 13.27 -12.10
C TYR A 148 -15.09 12.24 -13.18
N GLY A 149 -14.20 11.28 -12.86
CA GLY A 149 -13.84 10.20 -13.80
C GLY A 149 -15.05 9.35 -14.20
N LEU A 150 -15.88 8.95 -13.23
CA LEU A 150 -17.08 8.15 -13.46
C LEU A 150 -18.06 8.85 -14.41
N LYS A 151 -18.36 10.13 -14.15
CA LYS A 151 -19.25 10.96 -14.99
C LYS A 151 -18.74 11.10 -16.44
N ASN A 152 -17.42 11.05 -16.65
CA ASN A 152 -16.78 11.21 -17.96
C ASN A 152 -16.42 9.86 -18.62
N LYS A 153 -17.09 8.76 -18.23
CA LYS A 153 -16.83 7.39 -18.72
C LYS A 153 -15.35 6.96 -18.60
N LYS A 154 -14.57 7.58 -17.72
CA LYS A 154 -13.17 7.18 -17.48
C LYS A 154 -13.14 5.91 -16.65
N ARG A 155 -12.25 4.98 -16.99
CA ARG A 155 -11.94 3.80 -16.19
C ARG A 155 -10.87 4.14 -15.16
N ILE A 156 -11.13 3.78 -13.91
CA ILE A 156 -10.35 4.20 -12.75
C ILE A 156 -9.80 2.96 -12.05
N GLY A 157 -8.48 2.93 -11.85
CA GLY A 157 -7.80 1.91 -11.06
C GLY A 157 -7.23 2.52 -9.79
N ILE A 158 -7.47 1.89 -8.63
CA ILE A 158 -6.81 2.21 -7.37
C ILE A 158 -5.97 1.00 -6.96
N ALA A 159 -4.66 1.15 -6.99
CA ALA A 159 -3.72 0.07 -6.70
C ALA A 159 -3.00 0.31 -5.36
N SER A 160 -2.87 -0.73 -4.54
CA SER A 160 -2.02 -0.69 -3.34
C SER A 160 -1.11 -1.92 -3.26
N PRO A 161 0.13 -1.83 -2.74
CA PRO A 161 0.99 -2.99 -2.58
C PRO A 161 0.44 -4.07 -1.63
N ARG A 162 -0.48 -3.69 -0.73
CA ARG A 162 -0.96 -4.55 0.36
C ARG A 162 -2.42 -4.95 0.17
N ILE A 163 -2.71 -6.22 0.47
CA ILE A 163 -4.07 -6.77 0.44
C ILE A 163 -4.94 -6.09 1.50
N ASP A 164 -4.43 -5.95 2.72
CA ASP A 164 -5.18 -5.39 3.85
C ASP A 164 -5.66 -3.95 3.56
N VAL A 165 -4.88 -3.14 2.84
CA VAL A 165 -5.27 -1.79 2.42
C VAL A 165 -6.38 -1.81 1.37
N CYS A 166 -6.32 -2.74 0.41
CA CYS A 166 -7.38 -2.91 -0.59
C CYS A 166 -8.71 -3.31 0.08
N LEU A 167 -8.65 -4.21 1.07
CA LEU A 167 -9.80 -4.68 1.83
C LEU A 167 -10.36 -3.61 2.79
N GLU A 168 -9.52 -2.70 3.30
CA GLU A 168 -9.97 -1.52 4.07
C GLU A 168 -10.63 -0.47 3.14
N LEU A 169 -10.07 -0.27 1.95
CA LEU A 169 -10.53 0.74 1.01
C LEU A 169 -11.85 0.36 0.32
N ALA A 170 -12.01 -0.90 -0.06
CA ALA A 170 -13.17 -1.40 -0.78
C ALA A 170 -14.53 -1.05 -0.15
N PRO A 171 -14.79 -1.35 1.14
CA PRO A 171 -16.07 -1.02 1.76
C PRO A 171 -16.32 0.50 1.82
N ARG A 172 -15.28 1.30 2.08
CA ARG A 172 -15.40 2.78 2.14
C ARG A 172 -15.73 3.39 0.79
N ILE A 173 -15.11 2.88 -0.29
CA ILE A 173 -15.42 3.30 -1.65
C ILE A 173 -16.82 2.80 -2.05
N LYS A 174 -17.20 1.59 -1.67
CA LYS A 174 -18.54 1.05 -1.94
C LYS A 174 -19.64 1.85 -1.24
N GLU A 175 -19.38 2.33 -0.02
CA GLU A 175 -20.29 3.24 0.69
C GLU A 175 -20.41 4.59 -0.02
N ALA A 176 -19.29 5.21 -0.38
CA ALA A 176 -19.27 6.50 -1.08
C ALA A 176 -19.85 6.44 -2.50
N PHE A 177 -19.76 5.30 -3.19
CA PHE A 177 -20.22 5.06 -4.56
C PHE A 177 -21.17 3.87 -4.64
N SER A 178 -22.22 3.88 -3.81
CA SER A 178 -23.16 2.76 -3.60
C SER A 178 -23.84 2.21 -4.86
N HIS A 179 -23.98 3.02 -5.90
CA HIS A 179 -24.56 2.61 -7.19
C HIS A 179 -23.52 2.22 -8.26
N THR A 180 -22.23 2.25 -7.94
CA THR A 180 -21.16 1.89 -8.87
C THR A 180 -20.66 0.48 -8.58
N LYS A 181 -20.61 -0.37 -9.61
CA LYS A 181 -19.98 -1.69 -9.49
C LYS A 181 -18.46 -1.53 -9.36
N ILE A 182 -17.89 -2.20 -8.37
CA ILE A 182 -16.46 -2.16 -8.06
C ILE A 182 -15.90 -3.56 -8.16
N ALA A 183 -14.82 -3.75 -8.93
CA ALA A 183 -14.01 -4.97 -8.86
C ALA A 183 -12.91 -4.78 -7.82
N VAL A 184 -12.84 -5.66 -6.82
CA VAL A 184 -11.71 -5.73 -5.90
C VAL A 184 -10.81 -6.87 -6.38
N LEU A 185 -9.50 -6.72 -6.51
CA LEU A 185 -8.61 -7.75 -7.07
C LEU A 185 -7.36 -7.92 -6.21
N TYR A 186 -7.16 -9.12 -5.65
CA TYR A 186 -5.97 -9.44 -4.88
C TYR A 186 -5.59 -10.93 -5.03
N GLY A 187 -4.38 -11.30 -4.59
CA GLY A 187 -3.93 -12.69 -4.65
C GLY A 187 -4.72 -13.57 -3.67
N GLY A 188 -5.27 -14.68 -4.15
CA GLY A 188 -6.13 -15.57 -3.35
C GLY A 188 -7.62 -15.21 -3.37
N MET A 189 -8.06 -14.37 -4.31
CA MET A 189 -9.48 -14.14 -4.56
C MET A 189 -10.14 -15.34 -5.26
N GLU A 190 -11.33 -15.71 -4.79
CA GLU A 190 -12.20 -16.73 -5.39
C GLU A 190 -13.22 -16.14 -6.38
N GLU A 191 -13.59 -14.85 -6.20
CA GLU A 191 -14.54 -14.17 -7.07
C GLU A 191 -14.03 -14.01 -8.51
N LYS A 192 -14.92 -14.26 -9.47
CA LYS A 192 -14.64 -14.07 -10.89
C LYS A 192 -14.55 -12.58 -11.21
N TYR A 193 -13.57 -12.21 -12.02
CA TYR A 193 -13.43 -10.84 -12.50
C TYR A 193 -14.67 -10.40 -13.31
N GLY A 194 -15.16 -9.19 -13.02
CA GLY A 194 -16.16 -8.49 -13.81
C GLY A 194 -15.59 -7.19 -14.40
N TYR A 195 -15.99 -6.85 -15.63
CA TYR A 195 -15.67 -5.56 -16.22
C TYR A 195 -16.41 -4.45 -15.47
N THR A 196 -15.64 -3.54 -14.90
CA THR A 196 -16.12 -2.46 -14.04
C THR A 196 -15.34 -1.19 -14.30
N GLN A 197 -16.03 -0.06 -14.11
CA GLN A 197 -15.45 1.26 -14.28
C GLN A 197 -14.46 1.61 -13.16
N LEU A 198 -14.70 1.10 -11.95
CA LEU A 198 -13.86 1.31 -10.78
C LEU A 198 -13.26 -0.02 -10.31
N VAL A 199 -11.93 -0.08 -10.29
CA VAL A 199 -11.17 -1.26 -9.90
C VAL A 199 -10.29 -0.91 -8.71
N ILE A 200 -10.37 -1.69 -7.64
CA ILE A 200 -9.43 -1.64 -6.50
C ILE A 200 -8.58 -2.90 -6.58
N ALA A 201 -7.26 -2.79 -6.57
CA ALA A 201 -6.41 -3.94 -6.80
C ALA A 201 -5.10 -3.90 -6.03
N THR A 202 -4.48 -5.06 -5.82
CA THR A 202 -3.06 -5.04 -5.44
C THR A 202 -2.20 -4.62 -6.63
N THR A 203 -1.04 -3.99 -6.38
CA THR A 203 -0.12 -3.59 -7.46
C THR A 203 0.30 -4.74 -8.37
N HIS A 204 0.35 -5.98 -7.85
CA HIS A 204 0.63 -7.18 -8.64
C HIS A 204 -0.49 -7.51 -9.63
N GLN A 205 -1.74 -7.15 -9.36
CA GLN A 205 -2.81 -7.38 -10.35
C GLN A 205 -2.67 -6.48 -11.57
N LEU A 206 -1.92 -5.36 -11.48
CA LEU A 206 -1.64 -4.50 -12.63
C LEU A 206 -0.90 -5.22 -13.77
N TYR A 207 -0.18 -6.32 -13.49
CA TYR A 207 0.45 -7.15 -14.52
C TYR A 207 -0.55 -7.68 -15.57
N ARG A 208 -1.83 -7.83 -15.20
CA ARG A 208 -2.90 -8.32 -16.07
C ARG A 208 -3.59 -7.23 -16.88
N PHE A 209 -3.22 -5.96 -16.70
CA PHE A 209 -3.83 -4.83 -17.38
C PHE A 209 -2.88 -4.23 -18.44
N LYS A 210 -3.46 -3.79 -19.55
CA LYS A 210 -2.79 -3.11 -20.66
C LYS A 210 -3.71 -2.00 -21.17
N GLU A 211 -3.25 -0.76 -21.06
CA GLU A 211 -3.98 0.45 -21.50
C GLU A 211 -5.45 0.49 -21.02
N ALA A 212 -5.69 0.06 -19.78
CA ALA A 212 -7.03 -0.06 -19.20
C ALA A 212 -7.50 1.23 -18.55
N PHE A 213 -6.62 1.92 -17.83
CA PHE A 213 -7.02 2.98 -16.92
C PHE A 213 -6.76 4.37 -17.51
N ASP A 214 -7.80 5.19 -17.59
CA ASP A 214 -7.67 6.63 -17.85
C ASP A 214 -7.17 7.38 -16.60
N VAL A 215 -7.46 6.83 -15.42
CA VAL A 215 -6.96 7.33 -14.12
C VAL A 215 -6.42 6.16 -13.32
N LEU A 216 -5.12 6.17 -13.03
CA LEU A 216 -4.50 5.22 -12.13
C LEU A 216 -4.05 5.94 -10.86
N ILE A 217 -4.57 5.49 -9.73
CA ILE A 217 -4.18 5.94 -8.39
C ILE A 217 -3.35 4.83 -7.77
N ILE A 218 -2.15 5.14 -7.28
CA ILE A 218 -1.31 4.18 -6.56
C ILE A 218 -1.15 4.68 -5.13
N ASP A 219 -1.72 3.94 -4.17
CA ASP A 219 -1.56 4.21 -2.75
C ASP A 219 -0.38 3.45 -2.16
N GLU A 220 0.24 4.06 -1.16
CA GLU A 220 1.44 3.56 -0.49
C GLU A 220 2.58 3.24 -1.48
N VAL A 221 2.87 4.18 -2.39
CA VAL A 221 3.98 4.01 -3.36
C VAL A 221 5.35 3.82 -2.70
N ASP A 222 5.47 4.22 -1.43
CA ASP A 222 6.62 4.03 -0.56
C ASP A 222 6.70 2.64 0.07
N ALA A 223 5.62 1.86 0.04
CA ALA A 223 5.61 0.52 0.62
C ALA A 223 6.34 -0.49 -0.29
N PHE A 224 7.04 -1.42 0.34
CA PHE A 224 7.52 -2.63 -0.33
C PHE A 224 6.34 -3.49 -0.77
N PRO A 225 6.39 -4.16 -1.95
CA PRO A 225 7.51 -4.21 -2.91
C PRO A 225 7.51 -3.12 -3.98
N PHE A 226 6.55 -2.20 -4.00
CA PHE A 226 6.37 -1.29 -5.14
C PHE A 226 7.56 -0.35 -5.36
N HIS A 227 8.01 0.36 -4.33
CA HIS A 227 9.09 1.36 -4.47
C HIS A 227 10.43 0.78 -4.94
N SER A 228 10.67 -0.53 -4.74
CA SER A 228 11.91 -1.22 -5.04
C SER A 228 11.80 -2.16 -6.25
N ASN A 229 10.64 -2.23 -6.91
CA ASN A 229 10.40 -3.22 -7.95
C ASN A 229 10.07 -2.56 -9.30
N GLN A 230 11.07 -2.52 -10.19
CA GLN A 230 10.93 -2.01 -11.56
C GLN A 230 9.82 -2.71 -12.35
N SER A 231 9.59 -3.99 -12.08
CA SER A 231 8.54 -4.77 -12.72
C SER A 231 7.14 -4.23 -12.40
N LEU A 232 6.92 -3.78 -11.16
CA LEU A 232 5.64 -3.17 -10.74
C LEU A 232 5.48 -1.76 -11.30
N PHE A 233 6.56 -0.97 -11.40
CA PHE A 233 6.53 0.32 -12.10
C PHE A 233 6.21 0.13 -13.59
N PHE A 234 6.79 -0.87 -14.24
CA PHE A 234 6.46 -1.24 -15.62
C PHE A 234 4.98 -1.63 -15.74
N ALA A 235 4.47 -2.48 -14.84
CA ALA A 235 3.07 -2.90 -14.83
C ALA A 235 2.10 -1.71 -14.67
N ALA A 236 2.40 -0.77 -13.77
CA ALA A 236 1.61 0.44 -13.60
C ALA A 236 1.58 1.31 -14.88
N ASN A 237 2.74 1.48 -15.53
CA ASN A 237 2.84 2.24 -16.78
C ASN A 237 2.14 1.54 -17.96
N LYS A 238 2.17 0.21 -17.98
CA LYS A 238 1.48 -0.61 -18.97
C LYS A 238 -0.03 -0.59 -18.76
N ALA A 239 -0.48 -0.64 -17.51
CA ALA A 239 -1.90 -0.71 -17.16
C ALA A 239 -2.65 0.60 -17.45
N LYS A 240 -1.97 1.76 -17.37
CA LYS A 240 -2.57 3.05 -17.72
C LYS A 240 -2.59 3.26 -19.24
N LYS A 241 -3.56 4.01 -19.74
CA LYS A 241 -3.60 4.43 -21.14
C LYS A 241 -2.47 5.39 -21.48
N LYS A 242 -2.21 5.58 -22.78
CA LYS A 242 -1.24 6.57 -23.28
C LYS A 242 -1.59 7.98 -22.81
N ILE A 243 -2.85 8.38 -22.98
CA ILE A 243 -3.42 9.61 -22.42
C ILE A 243 -4.16 9.23 -21.14
N SER A 244 -3.55 9.49 -19.99
CA SER A 244 -4.08 9.11 -18.69
C SER A 244 -3.53 9.99 -17.58
N SER A 245 -4.18 9.91 -16.42
CA SER A 245 -3.75 10.57 -15.20
C SER A 245 -3.12 9.54 -14.25
N LEU A 246 -2.05 9.93 -13.57
CA LEU A 246 -1.38 9.08 -12.59
C LEU A 246 -1.25 9.84 -11.27
N ILE A 247 -1.89 9.32 -10.23
CA ILE A 247 -1.90 9.96 -8.91
C ILE A 247 -1.20 9.03 -7.93
N TYR A 248 -0.08 9.50 -7.38
CA TYR A 248 0.64 8.80 -6.33
C TYR A 248 0.20 9.32 -4.97
N LEU A 249 -0.11 8.42 -4.03
CA LEU A 249 -0.38 8.77 -2.64
C LEU A 249 0.74 8.22 -1.76
N SER A 250 1.36 9.09 -0.95
CA SER A 250 2.40 8.68 -0.01
C SER A 250 2.48 9.61 1.18
N ALA A 251 2.78 9.05 2.36
CA ALA A 251 3.22 9.86 3.50
C ALA A 251 4.74 10.09 3.50
N THR A 252 5.49 9.21 2.84
CA THR A 252 6.96 9.22 2.82
C THR A 252 7.47 8.95 1.41
N PRO A 253 7.29 9.91 0.48
CA PRO A 253 7.74 9.75 -0.90
C PRO A 253 9.25 9.52 -0.94
N THR A 254 9.71 8.75 -1.92
CA THR A 254 11.14 8.44 -2.07
C THR A 254 11.96 9.70 -2.32
N LEU A 255 13.27 9.65 -2.03
CA LEU A 255 14.18 10.77 -2.30
C LEU A 255 14.17 11.20 -3.77
N VAL A 256 13.93 10.27 -4.70
CA VAL A 256 13.79 10.55 -6.13
C VAL A 256 12.55 11.41 -6.39
N MET A 257 11.40 11.01 -5.84
CA MET A 257 10.16 11.78 -5.97
C MET A 257 10.28 13.16 -5.31
N GLN A 258 10.88 13.24 -4.13
CA GLN A 258 11.12 14.52 -3.45
C GLN A 258 11.99 15.47 -4.30
N LYS A 259 13.04 14.95 -4.95
CA LYS A 259 13.87 15.74 -5.89
C LYS A 259 13.07 16.18 -7.11
N GLN A 260 12.23 15.31 -7.68
CA GLN A 260 11.38 15.65 -8.82
C GLN A 260 10.37 16.75 -8.48
N VAL A 261 9.77 16.69 -7.29
CA VAL A 261 8.88 17.74 -6.78
C VAL A 261 9.64 19.05 -6.62
N LYS A 262 10.81 19.03 -5.97
CA LYS A 262 11.65 20.23 -5.79
C LYS A 262 12.02 20.88 -7.13
N ASN A 263 12.29 20.06 -8.14
CA ASN A 263 12.67 20.50 -9.48
C ASN A 263 11.46 20.77 -10.40
N LYS A 264 10.23 20.79 -9.86
CA LYS A 264 8.97 21.00 -10.62
C LYS A 264 8.73 20.00 -11.77
N LYS A 265 9.41 18.84 -11.76
CA LYS A 265 9.22 17.75 -12.74
C LYS A 265 8.02 16.87 -12.40
N LEU A 266 7.57 16.89 -11.16
CA LEU A 266 6.40 16.16 -10.66
C LEU A 266 5.50 17.13 -9.91
N LEU A 267 4.25 17.27 -10.34
CA LEU A 267 3.26 18.08 -9.63
C LEU A 267 3.03 17.47 -8.25
N SER A 268 2.80 18.31 -7.24
CA SER A 268 2.53 17.81 -5.89
C SER A 268 1.53 18.65 -5.13
N THR A 269 0.71 17.97 -4.34
CA THR A 269 -0.08 18.60 -3.26
C THR A 269 0.41 18.03 -1.94
N ILE A 270 0.90 18.91 -1.06
CA ILE A 270 1.41 18.52 0.26
C ILE A 270 0.34 18.81 1.30
N LEU A 271 -0.08 17.80 2.04
CA LEU A 271 -1.00 17.88 3.18
C LEU A 271 -0.23 17.58 4.46
N PRO A 272 0.29 18.63 5.13
CA PRO A 272 1.21 18.48 6.26
C PRO A 272 0.51 18.22 7.61
N ALA A 273 -0.81 18.42 7.68
CA ALA A 273 -1.59 18.29 8.91
C ALA A 273 -2.55 17.10 8.86
N ARG A 274 -2.92 16.56 10.02
CA ARG A 274 -4.01 15.58 10.14
C ARG A 274 -5.36 16.25 9.92
N TYR A 275 -6.40 15.46 9.61
CA TYR A 275 -7.75 16.00 9.37
C TYR A 275 -8.30 16.77 10.59
N HIS A 276 -7.88 16.39 11.80
CA HIS A 276 -8.28 17.01 13.07
C HIS A 276 -7.35 18.15 13.53
N GLY A 277 -6.39 18.61 12.71
CA GLY A 277 -5.62 19.83 13.01
C GLY A 277 -4.62 19.74 14.18
N HIS A 278 -4.17 18.54 14.57
CA HIS A 278 -3.11 18.38 15.58
C HIS A 278 -1.77 17.95 14.96
N PRO A 279 -0.62 18.32 15.57
CA PRO A 279 0.71 17.93 15.09
C PRO A 279 0.91 16.42 15.10
N LEU A 280 1.77 15.95 14.21
CA LEU A 280 2.28 14.58 14.27
C LEU A 280 3.16 14.41 15.53
N PRO A 281 3.06 13.27 16.24
CA PRO A 281 3.91 13.00 17.39
C PRO A 281 5.37 12.85 16.92
N VAL A 282 6.25 13.69 17.48
CA VAL A 282 7.68 13.66 17.17
C VAL A 282 8.36 12.58 18.01
N PRO A 283 9.01 11.56 17.40
CA PRO A 283 9.64 10.49 18.16
C PRO A 283 10.77 10.98 19.07
N LYS A 284 10.78 10.51 20.31
CA LYS A 284 11.91 10.67 21.24
C LYS A 284 12.92 9.55 21.01
N LEU A 285 14.17 9.90 20.76
CA LEU A 285 15.25 8.92 20.61
C LEU A 285 15.86 8.65 22.00
N LYS A 286 15.75 7.41 22.50
CA LYS A 286 16.31 7.01 23.79
C LYS A 286 17.32 5.88 23.62
N ALA A 287 18.51 6.06 24.16
CA ALA A 287 19.53 5.01 24.14
C ALA A 287 19.10 3.84 25.04
N CYS A 288 19.26 2.62 24.54
CA CYS A 288 19.11 1.38 25.29
C CYS A 288 20.20 0.41 24.82
N TRP A 289 21.44 0.67 25.24
CA TRP A 289 22.63 -0.11 24.86
C TRP A 289 22.50 -1.60 25.24
N ASN A 290 22.81 -2.49 24.30
CA ASN A 290 22.66 -3.94 24.40
C ASN A 290 21.25 -4.37 24.82
N TRP A 291 20.22 -3.74 24.23
CA TRP A 291 18.82 -4.03 24.57
C TRP A 291 18.47 -5.50 24.37
N HIS A 292 19.03 -6.17 23.35
CA HIS A 292 18.77 -7.58 23.04
C HIS A 292 19.02 -8.51 24.23
N GLU A 293 20.15 -8.31 24.93
CA GLU A 293 20.49 -9.12 26.09
C GLU A 293 19.81 -8.61 27.36
N LYS A 294 19.86 -7.29 27.59
CA LYS A 294 19.39 -6.71 28.86
C LYS A 294 17.89 -6.87 29.05
N LEU A 295 17.09 -6.80 27.98
CA LEU A 295 15.65 -7.03 28.07
C LEU A 295 15.28 -8.48 28.39
N LEU A 296 16.06 -9.46 27.91
CA LEU A 296 15.81 -10.87 28.22
C LEU A 296 16.32 -11.24 29.63
N LYS A 297 17.44 -10.67 30.06
CA LYS A 297 18.03 -10.91 31.40
C LYS A 297 17.28 -10.18 32.52
N SER A 298 17.13 -8.85 32.39
CA SER A 298 16.57 -7.99 33.44
C SER A 298 15.75 -6.83 32.85
N PRO A 299 14.55 -7.11 32.29
CA PRO A 299 13.78 -6.11 31.56
C PRO A 299 13.47 -4.84 32.37
N LEU A 300 13.14 -4.96 33.66
CA LEU A 300 12.84 -3.80 34.51
C LEU A 300 14.06 -2.89 34.83
N ARG A 301 15.29 -3.33 34.50
CA ARG A 301 16.50 -2.50 34.64
C ARG A 301 16.79 -1.67 33.39
N THR A 302 16.12 -1.93 32.27
CA THR A 302 16.32 -1.18 31.02
C THR A 302 15.38 0.03 30.93
N PRO A 303 15.77 1.10 30.20
CA PRO A 303 14.89 2.25 29.95
C PRO A 303 13.55 1.85 29.31
N CYS A 304 13.57 0.90 28.36
CA CYS A 304 12.37 0.42 27.68
C CYS A 304 11.48 -0.42 28.60
N GLY A 305 12.03 -1.35 29.40
CA GLY A 305 11.23 -2.14 30.32
C GLY A 305 10.63 -1.31 31.45
N LYS A 306 11.33 -0.30 31.96
CA LYS A 306 10.78 0.69 32.90
C LYS A 306 9.61 1.46 32.29
N LYS A 307 9.72 1.88 31.02
CA LYS A 307 8.63 2.57 30.33
C LYS A 307 7.43 1.65 30.09
N ILE A 308 7.67 0.39 29.75
CA ILE A 308 6.59 -0.61 29.62
C ILE A 308 5.87 -0.77 30.96
N GLN A 309 6.61 -0.94 32.07
CA GLN A 309 6.01 -1.01 33.41
C GLN A 309 5.19 0.25 33.73
N GLN A 310 5.70 1.44 33.40
CA GLN A 310 4.98 2.69 33.59
C GLN A 310 3.65 2.71 32.81
N LEU A 311 3.67 2.41 31.51
CA LEU A 311 2.46 2.39 30.68
C LEU A 311 1.45 1.35 31.16
N ILE A 312 1.94 0.20 31.66
CA ILE A 312 1.08 -0.83 32.25
C ILE A 312 0.37 -0.31 33.50
N LYS A 313 1.10 0.36 34.40
CA LYS A 313 0.55 0.94 35.64
C LYS A 313 -0.43 2.08 35.39
N GLU A 314 -0.21 2.87 34.34
CA GLU A 314 -1.09 3.96 33.92
C GLU A 314 -2.31 3.46 33.11
N GLU A 315 -2.47 2.14 32.97
CA GLU A 315 -3.53 1.50 32.16
C GLU A 315 -3.56 2.00 30.70
N ARG A 316 -2.41 2.48 30.22
CA ARG A 316 -2.25 2.95 28.85
C ARG A 316 -2.17 1.76 27.92
N ARG A 317 -2.77 1.92 26.74
CA ARG A 317 -2.63 0.95 25.64
C ARG A 317 -1.51 1.36 24.73
N PHE A 318 -0.70 0.40 24.28
CA PHE A 318 0.47 0.72 23.46
C PHE A 318 0.87 -0.42 22.52
N LEU A 319 1.66 -0.07 21.51
CA LEU A 319 2.27 -1.02 20.58
C LEU A 319 3.78 -1.05 20.79
N ILE A 320 4.37 -2.24 20.67
CA ILE A 320 5.81 -2.41 20.67
C ILE A 320 6.23 -3.01 19.32
N PHE A 321 7.03 -2.27 18.54
CA PHE A 321 7.63 -2.76 17.32
C PHE A 321 9.03 -3.32 17.58
N ILE A 322 9.28 -4.53 17.09
CA ILE A 322 10.52 -5.30 17.32
C ILE A 322 11.00 -5.87 15.97
N PRO A 323 12.30 -5.84 15.64
CA PRO A 323 12.77 -6.16 14.30
C PRO A 323 12.76 -7.66 13.98
N ASN A 324 13.02 -8.51 14.97
CA ASN A 324 13.20 -9.95 14.78
C ASN A 324 12.04 -10.74 15.42
N ILE A 325 11.39 -11.61 14.63
CA ILE A 325 10.21 -12.39 15.06
C ILE A 325 10.59 -13.39 16.16
N GLU A 326 11.68 -14.14 16.02
CA GLU A 326 12.11 -15.11 17.04
C GLU A 326 12.43 -14.42 18.37
N TRP A 327 13.10 -13.28 18.31
CA TRP A 327 13.43 -12.50 19.50
C TRP A 327 12.18 -11.91 20.14
N MET A 328 11.21 -11.44 19.35
CA MET A 328 9.91 -10.98 19.84
C MET A 328 9.18 -12.09 20.62
N LEU A 329 9.17 -13.32 20.11
CA LEU A 329 8.54 -14.45 20.79
C LEU A 329 9.28 -14.81 22.10
N LYS A 330 10.62 -14.71 22.13
CA LYS A 330 11.42 -14.87 23.35
C LYS A 330 11.09 -13.79 24.37
N LEU A 331 10.98 -12.53 23.93
CA LEU A 331 10.59 -11.42 24.78
C LEU A 331 9.17 -11.60 25.32
N GLU A 332 8.22 -12.05 24.50
CA GLU A 332 6.85 -12.31 24.96
C GLU A 332 6.82 -13.28 26.15
N LYS A 333 7.51 -14.42 26.03
CA LYS A 333 7.64 -15.39 27.12
C LYS A 333 8.23 -14.74 28.38
N LYS A 334 9.28 -13.93 28.23
CA LYS A 334 9.89 -13.22 29.37
C LYS A 334 8.94 -12.20 29.99
N MET A 335 8.21 -11.44 29.19
CA MET A 335 7.26 -10.43 29.66
C MET A 335 6.07 -11.08 30.37
N ARG A 336 5.66 -12.30 29.99
CA ARG A 336 4.57 -13.02 30.68
C ARG A 336 4.95 -13.37 32.11
N LEU A 337 6.22 -13.70 32.34
CA LEU A 337 6.75 -13.94 33.68
C LEU A 337 6.84 -12.65 34.52
N VAL A 338 7.16 -11.52 33.89
CA VAL A 338 7.35 -10.22 34.58
C VAL A 338 6.02 -9.53 34.86
N PHE A 339 5.04 -9.68 33.97
CA PHE A 339 3.73 -9.04 34.04
C PHE A 339 2.59 -10.08 33.91
N PRO A 340 2.46 -11.04 34.84
CA PRO A 340 1.52 -12.16 34.72
C PRO A 340 0.04 -11.73 34.71
N LYS A 341 -0.28 -10.55 35.25
CA LYS A 341 -1.65 -10.00 35.30
C LYS A 341 -2.00 -9.13 34.09
N CYS A 342 -1.04 -8.84 33.20
CA CYS A 342 -1.25 -7.96 32.06
C CYS A 342 -1.71 -8.77 30.84
N SER A 343 -2.77 -8.33 30.17
CA SER A 343 -3.26 -8.93 28.94
C SER A 343 -2.48 -8.40 27.74
N PHE A 344 -1.73 -9.26 27.05
CA PHE A 344 -0.98 -8.89 25.83
C PHE A 344 -0.70 -10.09 24.94
N ALA A 345 -0.32 -9.82 23.69
CA ALA A 345 0.07 -10.83 22.72
C ALA A 345 1.22 -10.35 21.83
N SER A 346 1.76 -11.24 21.00
CA SER A 346 2.60 -10.88 19.86
C SER A 346 1.97 -11.32 18.54
N VAL A 347 2.31 -10.60 17.45
CA VAL A 347 1.83 -10.89 16.11
C VAL A 347 2.91 -10.66 15.05
N SER A 348 2.98 -11.55 14.07
CA SER A 348 3.91 -11.47 12.94
C SER A 348 3.17 -11.70 11.61
N ALA A 349 3.89 -11.59 10.50
CA ALA A 349 3.34 -11.88 9.17
C ALA A 349 3.02 -13.37 8.97
N GLU A 350 3.67 -14.25 9.74
CA GLU A 350 3.55 -15.71 9.67
C GLU A 350 2.53 -16.28 10.67
N ASP A 351 1.92 -15.40 11.48
CA ASP A 351 0.98 -15.80 12.53
C ASP A 351 -0.39 -16.16 11.95
N PRO A 352 -0.86 -17.43 12.06
CA PRO A 352 -2.16 -17.84 11.56
C PRO A 352 -3.33 -17.15 12.29
N GLU A 353 -3.15 -16.77 13.56
CA GLU A 353 -4.16 -16.12 14.39
C GLU A 353 -4.10 -14.59 14.33
N ARG A 354 -3.30 -14.03 13.41
CA ARG A 354 -3.08 -12.58 13.23
C ARG A 354 -4.38 -11.77 13.28
N LYS A 355 -5.40 -12.21 12.52
CA LYS A 355 -6.68 -11.48 12.44
C LYS A 355 -7.41 -11.45 13.79
N ALA A 356 -7.41 -12.55 14.52
CA ALA A 356 -8.04 -12.66 15.83
C ALA A 356 -7.34 -11.77 16.86
N LYS A 357 -6.01 -11.85 16.96
CA LYS A 357 -5.21 -11.04 17.91
C LYS A 357 -5.32 -9.54 17.66
N VAL A 358 -5.31 -9.13 16.38
CA VAL A 358 -5.52 -7.72 16.01
C VAL A 358 -6.92 -7.24 16.38
N SER A 359 -7.94 -8.09 16.20
CA SER A 359 -9.32 -7.77 16.55
C SER A 359 -9.49 -7.63 18.07
N ALA A 360 -8.89 -8.53 18.85
CA ALA A 360 -8.86 -8.45 20.31
C ALA A 360 -8.20 -7.15 20.81
N MET A 361 -7.07 -6.73 20.20
CA MET A 361 -6.46 -5.43 20.51
C MET A 361 -7.38 -4.25 20.17
N ARG A 362 -8.14 -4.34 19.07
CA ARG A 362 -9.12 -3.32 18.67
C ARG A 362 -10.29 -3.24 19.67
N ASN A 363 -10.75 -4.40 20.15
CA ASN A 363 -11.81 -4.55 21.16
C ASN A 363 -11.37 -4.21 22.59
N LYS A 364 -10.12 -3.76 22.77
CA LYS A 364 -9.53 -3.40 24.07
C LYS A 364 -9.34 -4.60 25.03
N GLU A 365 -9.32 -5.82 24.50
CA GLU A 365 -9.07 -7.05 25.28
C GLU A 365 -7.59 -7.19 25.67
N PHE A 366 -6.69 -6.62 24.87
CA PHE A 366 -5.27 -6.52 25.17
C PHE A 366 -4.88 -5.10 25.59
N GLN A 367 -3.99 -5.01 26.58
CA GLN A 367 -3.35 -3.76 26.99
C GLN A 367 -2.23 -3.37 26.01
N PHE A 368 -1.40 -4.31 25.58
CA PHE A 368 -0.41 -4.04 24.55
C PHE A 368 -0.24 -5.19 23.57
N LEU A 369 0.31 -4.86 22.39
CA LEU A 369 0.60 -5.81 21.34
C LEU A 369 2.03 -5.62 20.86
N MET A 370 2.81 -6.70 20.86
CA MET A 370 4.13 -6.74 20.25
C MET A 370 3.99 -7.14 18.78
N SER A 371 4.70 -6.47 17.90
CA SER A 371 4.61 -6.74 16.46
C SER A 371 5.96 -6.58 15.78
N SER A 372 6.15 -7.35 14.72
CA SER A 372 7.15 -7.01 13.70
C SER A 372 6.73 -5.78 12.88
N THR A 373 7.41 -5.48 11.78
CA THR A 373 7.02 -4.41 10.84
C THR A 373 5.67 -4.64 10.16
N ILE A 374 4.96 -5.74 10.43
CA ILE A 374 3.66 -6.03 9.79
C ILE A 374 2.57 -5.00 10.15
N LEU A 375 2.51 -4.53 11.40
CA LEU A 375 1.50 -3.57 11.86
C LEU A 375 1.84 -2.10 11.57
N GLU A 376 2.91 -1.81 10.81
CA GLU A 376 3.27 -0.43 10.49
C GLU A 376 2.19 0.29 9.65
N ARG A 377 1.39 -0.47 8.88
CA ARG A 377 0.26 0.05 8.07
C ARG A 377 -0.99 -0.84 8.15
N GLY A 378 -2.13 -0.31 7.71
CA GLY A 378 -3.38 -1.08 7.52
C GLY A 378 -4.29 -1.28 8.73
N ILE A 379 -3.90 -0.84 9.95
CA ILE A 379 -4.76 -0.96 11.15
C ILE A 379 -4.74 0.33 11.98
N THR A 380 -5.92 0.74 12.48
CA THR A 380 -6.08 1.93 13.34
C THR A 380 -6.48 1.49 14.74
N PHE A 381 -5.75 1.96 15.75
CA PHE A 381 -6.12 1.80 17.15
C PHE A 381 -6.31 3.18 17.79
N PRO A 382 -7.44 3.45 18.47
CA PRO A 382 -7.62 4.71 19.17
C PRO A 382 -6.77 4.73 20.46
N ASN A 383 -6.20 5.89 20.79
CA ASN A 383 -5.50 6.16 22.04
C ASN A 383 -4.36 5.16 22.36
N ILE A 384 -3.36 5.10 21.50
CA ILE A 384 -2.18 4.24 21.73
C ILE A 384 -0.87 5.02 21.77
N ASP A 385 0.01 4.62 22.69
CA ASP A 385 1.43 4.98 22.68
C ASP A 385 2.21 3.98 21.81
N VAL A 386 3.38 4.39 21.29
CA VAL A 386 4.17 3.57 20.37
C VAL A 386 5.62 3.51 20.80
N LEU A 387 6.10 2.30 21.01
CA LEU A 387 7.50 2.01 21.31
C LEU A 387 8.11 1.24 20.14
N VAL A 388 9.31 1.64 19.71
CA VAL A 388 10.14 0.85 18.78
C VAL A 388 11.37 0.43 19.54
N ILE A 389 11.62 -0.87 19.66
CA ILE A 389 12.80 -1.44 20.29
C ILE A 389 13.74 -1.92 19.19
N GLY A 390 15.00 -1.50 19.22
CA GLY A 390 15.95 -1.82 18.15
C GLY A 390 15.73 -0.97 16.90
N ALA A 391 15.41 0.30 17.06
CA ALA A 391 15.09 1.20 15.95
C ALA A 391 16.27 1.46 14.99
N GLU A 392 17.48 1.05 15.36
CA GLU A 392 18.68 1.06 14.53
C GLU A 392 18.73 -0.05 13.47
N ASP A 393 17.94 -1.12 13.65
CA ASP A 393 17.92 -2.26 12.73
C ASP A 393 17.48 -1.83 11.31
N GLY A 394 18.11 -2.42 10.29
CA GLY A 394 17.89 -2.09 8.89
C GLY A 394 16.45 -2.35 8.40
N ILE A 395 15.68 -3.19 9.09
CA ILE A 395 14.27 -3.41 8.77
C ILE A 395 13.42 -2.15 9.01
N PHE A 396 13.82 -1.29 9.95
CA PHE A 396 13.15 -0.02 10.26
C PHE A 396 13.66 1.11 9.37
N THR A 397 13.19 1.10 8.12
CA THR A 397 13.43 2.19 7.18
C THR A 397 12.85 3.52 7.66
N GLU A 398 13.30 4.64 7.06
CA GLU A 398 12.72 5.97 7.31
C GLU A 398 11.20 5.97 7.13
N SER A 399 10.72 5.33 6.05
CA SER A 399 9.30 5.20 5.75
C SER A 399 8.56 4.43 6.85
N ALA A 400 9.09 3.26 7.25
CA ALA A 400 8.53 2.44 8.32
C ALA A 400 8.41 3.24 9.64
N LEU A 401 9.48 3.93 10.05
CA LEU A 401 9.50 4.70 11.30
C LEU A 401 8.51 5.86 11.31
N VAL A 402 8.35 6.59 10.20
CA VAL A 402 7.34 7.66 10.10
C VAL A 402 5.91 7.09 10.13
N GLN A 403 5.68 5.94 9.49
CA GLN A 403 4.38 5.26 9.51
C GLN A 403 4.02 4.74 10.91
N ILE A 404 4.99 4.13 11.59
CA ILE A 404 4.87 3.64 12.97
C ILE A 404 4.58 4.81 13.91
N ALA A 405 5.34 5.91 13.83
CA ALA A 405 5.06 7.13 14.61
C ALA A 405 3.65 7.67 14.30
N GLY A 406 3.25 7.59 13.04
CA GLY A 406 1.93 7.97 12.55
C GLY A 406 0.74 7.18 13.12
N ARG A 407 0.96 6.02 13.77
CA ARG A 407 -0.09 5.24 14.43
C ARG A 407 -0.56 5.89 15.73
N CYS A 408 0.31 6.67 16.37
CA CYS A 408 0.02 7.38 17.60
C CYS A 408 -0.77 8.67 17.34
N GLY A 409 -1.75 8.97 18.20
CA GLY A 409 -2.54 10.21 18.15
C GLY A 409 -3.54 10.33 16.99
N ARG A 410 -3.96 9.21 16.37
CA ARG A 410 -4.74 9.22 15.10
C ARG A 410 -6.24 9.50 15.28
N ALA A 411 -6.78 9.32 16.48
CA ALA A 411 -8.17 9.60 16.80
C ALA A 411 -8.32 11.06 17.23
N ALA A 412 -9.36 11.75 16.77
CA ALA A 412 -9.63 13.15 17.15
C ALA A 412 -9.76 13.31 18.68
N ASP A 413 -10.41 12.36 19.34
CA ASP A 413 -10.62 12.36 20.79
C ASP A 413 -9.32 12.11 21.59
N TYR A 414 -8.28 11.59 20.92
CA TYR A 414 -6.98 11.26 21.53
C TYR A 414 -5.85 11.67 20.59
N PRO A 415 -5.62 12.99 20.40
CA PRO A 415 -4.67 13.49 19.41
C PRO A 415 -3.22 13.36 19.89
N THR A 416 -3.02 13.11 21.18
CA THR A 416 -1.71 13.02 21.83
C THR A 416 -1.32 11.58 22.12
N GLY A 417 -0.01 11.34 22.15
CA GLY A 417 0.59 10.12 22.69
C GLY A 417 2.10 10.15 22.49
N GLU A 418 2.78 9.24 23.16
CA GLU A 418 4.23 9.17 23.17
C GLU A 418 4.75 8.18 22.13
N VAL A 419 5.69 8.64 21.30
CA VAL A 419 6.45 7.79 20.39
C VAL A 419 7.90 7.78 20.84
N ILE A 420 8.43 6.60 21.15
CA ILE A 420 9.83 6.43 21.59
C ILE A 420 10.54 5.40 20.71
N PHE A 421 11.69 5.79 20.18
CA PHE A 421 12.61 4.89 19.49
C PHE A 421 13.76 4.55 20.44
N TYR A 422 13.73 3.33 20.98
CA TYR A 422 14.82 2.74 21.75
C TYR A 422 15.86 2.16 20.81
N HIS A 423 17.12 2.49 21.05
CA HIS A 423 18.17 2.14 20.10
C HIS A 423 19.53 1.85 20.73
N ASP A 424 20.33 1.07 20.01
CA ASP A 424 21.74 0.77 20.27
C ASP A 424 22.64 1.58 19.31
N GLY A 425 22.59 2.91 19.43
CA GLY A 425 23.17 3.84 18.45
C GLY A 425 22.15 4.41 17.44
N LYS A 426 22.38 5.64 16.98
CA LYS A 426 21.39 6.38 16.16
C LYS A 426 21.59 6.11 14.67
N SER A 427 20.63 5.47 14.03
CA SER A 427 20.66 5.27 12.57
C SER A 427 20.32 6.54 11.77
N ILE A 428 20.71 6.56 10.49
CA ILE A 428 20.33 7.63 9.56
C ILE A 428 18.81 7.66 9.35
N ALA A 429 18.18 6.47 9.26
CA ALA A 429 16.74 6.33 9.08
C ALA A 429 15.96 7.02 10.21
N MET A 430 16.37 6.82 11.47
CA MET A 430 15.77 7.49 12.63
C MET A 430 15.90 9.01 12.56
N LYS A 431 17.10 9.51 12.26
CA LYS A 431 17.35 10.96 12.15
C LYS A 431 16.50 11.59 11.06
N ARG A 432 16.37 10.93 9.90
CA ARG A 432 15.56 11.41 8.79
C ARG A 432 14.07 11.37 9.10
N ALA A 433 13.57 10.29 9.71
CA ALA A 433 12.17 10.19 10.13
C ALA A 433 11.78 11.32 11.08
N VAL A 434 12.59 11.58 12.12
CA VAL A 434 12.36 12.71 13.06
C VAL A 434 12.40 14.06 12.32
N LYS A 435 13.37 14.25 11.42
CA LYS A 435 13.48 15.48 10.63
C LYS A 435 12.26 15.69 9.74
N GLN A 436 11.77 14.66 9.06
CA GLN A 436 10.61 14.73 8.18
C GLN A 436 9.35 15.10 8.98
N ILE A 437 9.10 14.45 10.11
CA ILE A 437 7.94 14.75 10.97
C ILE A 437 7.99 16.21 11.45
N LYS A 438 9.16 16.68 11.92
CA LYS A 438 9.36 18.08 12.32
C LYS A 438 9.11 19.06 11.17
N GLN A 439 9.57 18.73 9.96
CA GLN A 439 9.36 19.56 8.77
C GLN A 439 7.87 19.67 8.42
N MET A 440 7.13 18.56 8.48
CA MET A 440 5.68 18.55 8.24
C MET A 440 4.95 19.39 9.29
N ASN A 441 5.25 19.20 10.57
CA ASN A 441 4.65 20.02 11.63
C ASN A 441 4.97 21.51 11.46
N LYS A 442 6.21 21.87 11.06
CA LYS A 442 6.57 23.26 10.76
C LYS A 442 5.74 23.82 9.59
N LEU A 443 5.64 23.06 8.49
CA LEU A 443 4.87 23.48 7.33
C LEU A 443 3.37 23.64 7.66
N ALA A 444 2.82 22.75 8.49
CA ALA A 444 1.45 22.84 8.96
C ALA A 444 1.20 24.13 9.77
N ARG A 445 2.08 24.47 10.71
CA ARG A 445 2.00 25.73 11.48
C ARG A 445 2.11 26.97 10.59
N THR A 446 3.06 26.98 9.66
CA THR A 446 3.23 28.09 8.71
C THR A 446 1.99 28.31 7.84
N ARG A 447 1.19 27.26 7.60
CA ARG A 447 -0.08 27.32 6.86
C ARG A 447 -1.31 27.54 7.76
N GLY A 448 -1.14 27.74 9.07
CA GLY A 448 -2.25 27.90 10.01
C GLY A 448 -3.12 26.64 10.21
N LEU A 449 -2.65 25.47 9.79
CA LEU A 449 -3.42 24.22 9.82
C LEU A 449 -3.39 23.52 11.19
N ILE A 450 -2.40 23.85 12.00
CA ILE A 450 -2.25 23.36 13.37
C ILE A 450 -1.75 24.53 14.24
N GLN A 451 -2.14 24.51 15.52
CA GLN A 451 -1.67 25.48 16.51
C GLN A 451 -0.24 25.18 17.00
#